data_AF-A0A7Y3CD01-F1
#
_entry.id   AF-A0A7Y3CD01-F1
#
_cell.length_a   1.000
_cell.length_b   1.000
_cell.length_c   1.000
_cell.angle_alpha   90.00
_cell.angle_beta   90.00
_cell.angle_gamma   90.00
#
_symmetry.space_group_name_H-M   'P 1'
#
loop_
_entity.id
_entity.type
_entity.pdbx_description
1 polymer ?
#
loop_
_entity_poly.entity_id
_entity_poly.type
_entity_poly.pdbx_seq_one_letter_code
_entity_poly.pdbx_strand_id
1 'polypeptide(L)' 'MKLKYLIVAVAFLFAIPLSSQEYFPKNDGVKAENNNYTALTNARIYVTPTQIIENGIL' A
#
# COMPACT_ATOMS: atom_id res chain seq x y z
N MET A 1 15.21 -54.32 14.09
CA MET A 1 15.25 -53.68 12.75
C MET A 1 14.05 -52.74 12.52
N LYS A 2 12.81 -53.18 12.78
CA LYS A 2 11.58 -52.38 12.60
C LYS A 2 11.56 -51.02 13.32
N LEU A 3 12.06 -50.96 14.56
CA LEU A 3 12.11 -49.70 15.34
C LEU A 3 13.04 -48.64 14.73
N LYS A 4 14.14 -49.05 14.08
CA LYS A 4 15.07 -48.11 13.42
C LYS A 4 14.42 -47.44 12.21
N TYR A 5 13.65 -48.20 11.42
CA TYR A 5 12.90 -47.67 10.30
C TYR A 5 11.76 -46.74 10.75
N LEU A 6 11.13 -47.04 11.89
CA LEU A 6 10.13 -46.16 12.50
C LEU A 6 10.75 -44.81 12.90
N ILE A 7 11.91 -44.82 13.55
CA ILE A 7 12.61 -43.60 13.97
C ILE A 7 13.01 -42.75 12.76
N VAL A 8 13.50 -43.37 11.69
CA VAL A 8 13.86 -42.67 10.45
C VAL A 8 12.62 -42.08 9.76
N ALA A 9 11.50 -42.79 9.74
CA ALA A 9 10.25 -42.30 9.17
C ALA A 9 9.71 -41.08 9.95
N VAL A 10 9.77 -41.11 11.28
CA VAL A 10 9.36 -40.00 12.13
C VAL A 10 10.29 -38.80 11.94
N ALA A 11 11.60 -39.00 11.85
CA ALA A 11 12.56 -37.92 11.61
C ALA A 11 12.30 -37.20 10.27
N PHE A 12 11.89 -37.95 9.23
CA PHE A 12 11.60 -37.39 7.91
C PHE A 12 10.33 -36.51 7.90
N LEU A 13 9.32 -36.85 8.71
CA LEU A 13 8.09 -36.05 8.85
C LEU A 13 8.33 -34.65 9.42
N PHE A 14 9.37 -34.45 10.23
CA PHE A 14 9.72 -33.17 10.84
C PHE A 14 10.82 -32.40 10.11
N ALA A 15 11.30 -32.91 8.97
CA ALA A 15 12.40 -32.31 8.22
C ALA A 15 11.97 -31.13 7.32
N ILE A 16 10.67 -30.86 7.18
CA ILE A 16 10.15 -29.80 6.32
C ILE A 16 10.10 -28.48 7.11
N PRO A 17 10.80 -27.42 6.66
CA PRO A 17 10.67 -26.11 7.30
C PRO A 17 9.26 -25.56 7.08
N LEU A 18 8.58 -25.24 8.19
CA LEU A 18 7.31 -24.53 8.18
C LEU A 18 7.59 -23.04 7.96
N SER A 19 7.33 -22.54 6.76
CA SER A 19 7.34 -21.10 6.47
C SER A 19 5.91 -20.59 6.44
N SER A 20 5.58 -19.60 7.28
CA SER A 20 4.33 -18.85 7.14
C SER A 20 4.49 -17.79 6.06
N GLN A 21 3.42 -17.54 5.29
CA GLN A 21 3.35 -16.37 4.43
C GLN A 21 3.21 -15.13 5.31
N GLU A 22 4.18 -14.22 5.26
CA GLU A 22 4.04 -12.88 5.82
C GLU A 22 3.10 -12.07 4.92
N TYR A 23 1.80 -12.12 5.21
CA TYR A 23 0.84 -11.24 4.55
C TYR A 23 0.73 -9.93 5.33
N PHE A 24 1.48 -8.93 4.90
CA PHE A 24 1.23 -7.55 5.31
C PHE A 24 0.33 -6.88 4.27
N PRO A 25 -0.87 -6.40 4.65
CA PRO A 25 -1.70 -5.63 3.74
C PRO A 25 -0.91 -4.39 3.29
N LYS A 26 -0.56 -4.34 2.01
CA LYS A 26 0.15 -3.22 1.40
C LYS A 26 -0.86 -2.43 0.58
N ASN A 27 -1.06 -1.16 0.94
CA ASN A 27 -2.00 -0.28 0.22
C ASN A 27 -1.51 0.15 -1.17
N ASP A 28 -0.32 -0.27 -1.57
CA ASP A 28 0.30 0.04 -2.88
C ASP A 28 -0.49 -0.52 -4.09
N GLY A 29 -1.39 -1.48 -3.87
CA GLY A 29 -2.23 -2.05 -4.92
C GLY A 29 -3.44 -1.18 -5.31
N VAL A 30 -3.78 -0.17 -4.51
CA VAL A 30 -4.92 0.71 -4.75
C VAL A 30 -4.41 2.08 -5.18
N LYS A 31 -4.37 2.32 -6.50
CA LYS A 31 -4.18 3.66 -7.05
C LYS A 31 -5.45 4.47 -6.79
N ALA A 32 -5.57 5.07 -5.61
CA ALA A 32 -6.62 6.04 -5.34
C ALA A 32 -6.24 7.38 -6.00
N GLU A 33 -6.35 7.45 -7.33
CA GLU A 33 -6.29 8.73 -8.05
C GLU A 33 -7.58 9.49 -7.76
N ASN A 34 -7.53 10.45 -6.83
CA ASN A 34 -8.64 11.36 -6.58
C ASN A 34 -8.58 12.53 -7.58
N ASN A 35 -9.27 12.36 -8.71
CA ASN A 35 -9.36 13.39 -9.76
C ASN A 35 -10.56 14.33 -9.56
N ASN A 36 -11.31 14.18 -8.46
CA ASN A 36 -12.44 15.05 -8.15
C ASN A 36 -11.96 16.22 -7.30
N TYR A 37 -11.86 17.39 -7.92
CA TYR A 37 -11.59 18.65 -7.24
C TYR A 37 -12.68 19.67 -7.59
N THR A 38 -13.02 20.51 -6.61
CA THR A 38 -13.89 21.67 -6.82
C THR A 38 -12.99 22.88 -6.93
N ALA A 39 -12.87 23.44 -8.13
CA ALA A 39 -12.09 24.65 -8.36
C ALA A 39 -12.94 25.91 -8.19
N LEU A 40 -12.39 26.93 -7.54
CA LEU A 40 -12.98 28.26 -7.51
C LEU A 40 -12.57 29.00 -8.79
N THR A 41 -13.49 29.09 -9.75
CA THR A 41 -13.26 29.78 -11.02
C THR A 41 -13.64 31.25 -10.93
N ASN A 42 -13.04 32.09 -11.79
CA ASN A 42 -13.32 33.52 -11.87
C ASN A 42 -13.02 34.25 -10.54
N ALA A 43 -12.04 33.77 -9.78
CA ALA A 43 -11.64 34.37 -8.53
C ALA A 43 -10.79 35.63 -8.80
N ARG A 44 -10.99 36.68 -7.99
CA ARG A 44 -10.04 37.79 -7.89
C ARG A 44 -9.06 37.49 -6.76
N ILE A 45 -7.79 37.28 -7.09
CA ILE A 45 -6.76 36.87 -6.13
C ILE A 45 -5.87 38.07 -5.81
N TYR A 46 -5.81 38.47 -4.55
CA TYR A 46 -4.91 39.50 -4.05
C TYR A 46 -3.64 38.84 -3.53
N VAL A 47 -2.56 38.87 -4.33
CA VAL A 47 -1.24 38.37 -3.89
C VAL A 47 -0.59 39.38 -2.95
N THR A 48 -0.74 40.66 -3.28
CA THR A 48 -0.45 41.81 -2.42
C THR A 48 -1.54 42.87 -2.64
N PRO A 49 -1.65 43.93 -1.82
CA PRO A 49 -2.68 44.96 -2.02
C PRO A 49 -2.62 45.66 -3.39
N THR A 50 -1.48 45.64 -4.06
CA THR A 50 -1.27 46.23 -5.38
C THR A 50 -1.19 45.21 -6.51
N GLN A 51 -0.97 43.93 -6.19
CA GLN A 51 -0.89 42.85 -7.17
C GLN A 51 -2.14 41.97 -7.13
N ILE A 52 -3.00 42.17 -8.15
CA ILE A 52 -4.29 41.50 -8.28
C ILE A 52 -4.26 40.62 -9.53
N ILE A 53 -4.62 39.35 -9.38
CA ILE A 53 -4.87 38.42 -10.48
C ILE A 53 -6.38 38.35 -10.69
N GLU A 54 -6.83 38.77 -11.86
CA GLU A 54 -8.22 38.64 -12.30
C GLU A 54 -8.43 37.29 -13.00
N ASN A 55 -9.64 36.73 -12.90
CA ASN A 55 -10.01 35.45 -13.50
C ASN A 55 -9.15 34.25 -13.05
N GLY A 56 -8.75 34.22 -11.78
CA GLY A 56 -7.97 33.15 -11.18
C GLY A 56 -8.76 31.85 -10.98
N ILE A 57 -7.99 30.76 -10.82
CA ILE A 57 -8.48 29.41 -10.50
C ILE A 57 -7.73 28.94 -9.25
N LEU A 58 -8.47 28.47 -8.23
CA LEU A 58 -7.96 27.88 -6.97
C LEU A 58 -8.49 26.47 -6.78
#